data_AF-A0A954MWH9-F1
#
_entry.id   AF-A0A954MWH9-F1
#
_cell.length_a   1.000
_cell.length_b   1.000
_cell.length_c   1.000
_cell.angle_alpha   90.00
_cell.angle_beta   90.00
_cell.angle_gamma   90.00
#
_symmetry.space_group_name_H-M   'P 1'
#
loop_
_entity.id
_entity.type
_entity.pdbx_description
1 polymer ?
#
loop_
_entity_poly.entity_id
_entity_poly.type
_entity_poly.pdbx_seq_one_letter_code
_entity_poly.pdbx_strand_id
1 'polypeptide(L)'
;WAPIGTTGNANARLLAADPDTRIRFIPNAGFKGLVKIAFVAWDQTAGVNGGILAAGTRGGSTAFSAVYEYADLNVTNAAPVLNAAGTPTFDGVSVNVLDVNNPGTLVSDLISRMGPAGGITDADPGALQGIAIIGLTGTTNGNWQFTIDNGTTWAPIGTTGNANARLLAADPDTRIRFIPNAGFKGLVKIAFVAWDQTAGVNGGILAAGTRGGSTAFSSVYEYADLNVTNAAPVLNNAGAPTFDAIQMDVVDSSNAGTLISDLIARMGPAGGITDADPGALQGIAIVGLTGVANGTWQYTIDGGANWAAIGTTGNSNARLLASDPDTRIRYVPNPGYSGQEKIAFVAWDRTAGVNGGILATGTRGGSTAFSLDWEYAALDILFSGPPLI
;
A
#
# COMPACT_ATOMS: atom_id res chain seq x y z
N TRP A 1 -40.56 -6.87 -28.11
CA TRP A 1 -40.38 -8.16 -27.43
C TRP A 1 -41.49 -8.34 -26.42
N ALA A 2 -42.19 -9.48 -26.43
CA ALA A 2 -43.18 -9.83 -25.42
C ALA A 2 -42.70 -11.06 -24.63
N PRO A 3 -42.97 -11.17 -23.32
CA PRO A 3 -42.62 -12.36 -22.56
C PRO A 3 -43.32 -13.60 -23.14
N ILE A 4 -42.58 -14.69 -23.36
CA ILE A 4 -43.17 -15.98 -23.77
C ILE A 4 -44.12 -16.52 -22.69
N GLY A 5 -43.78 -16.28 -21.41
CA GLY A 5 -44.52 -16.75 -20.25
C GLY A 5 -44.19 -18.21 -19.89
N THR A 6 -44.93 -18.79 -18.96
CA THR A 6 -44.86 -20.22 -18.68
C THR A 6 -45.58 -20.98 -19.78
N THR A 7 -44.86 -21.85 -20.50
CA THR A 7 -45.42 -22.64 -21.61
C THR A 7 -45.33 -24.13 -21.30
N GLY A 8 -46.29 -24.88 -21.81
CA GLY A 8 -46.34 -26.33 -21.74
C GLY A 8 -47.42 -26.89 -22.67
N ASN A 9 -47.72 -28.18 -22.54
CA ASN A 9 -48.69 -28.85 -23.42
C ASN A 9 -50.09 -28.23 -23.39
N ALA A 10 -50.51 -27.61 -22.29
CA ALA A 10 -51.83 -26.98 -22.18
C ALA A 10 -51.86 -25.53 -22.69
N ASN A 11 -50.71 -24.89 -22.86
CA ASN A 11 -50.59 -23.46 -23.09
C ASN A 11 -49.31 -23.12 -23.90
N ALA A 12 -49.16 -23.75 -25.06
CA ALA A 12 -48.04 -23.49 -25.96
C ALA A 12 -48.19 -22.11 -26.60
N ARG A 13 -47.08 -21.36 -26.70
CA ARG A 13 -47.03 -20.11 -27.47
C ARG A 13 -46.87 -20.45 -28.95
N LEU A 14 -47.78 -19.96 -29.78
CA LEU A 14 -47.72 -20.13 -31.23
C LEU A 14 -46.82 -19.05 -31.84
N LEU A 15 -45.81 -19.45 -32.58
CA LEU A 15 -44.83 -18.56 -33.22
C LEU A 15 -44.71 -18.98 -34.68
N ALA A 16 -45.05 -18.08 -35.60
CA ALA A 16 -44.97 -18.35 -37.03
C ALA A 16 -43.52 -18.34 -37.53
N ALA A 17 -43.24 -19.14 -38.55
CA ALA A 17 -41.96 -19.14 -39.25
C ALA A 17 -41.94 -18.03 -40.30
N ASP A 18 -41.86 -16.78 -39.86
CA ASP A 18 -41.80 -15.58 -40.70
C ASP A 18 -40.60 -14.68 -40.33
N PRO A 19 -40.23 -13.67 -41.16
CA PRO A 19 -39.08 -12.81 -40.89
C PRO A 19 -39.17 -11.93 -39.63
N ASP A 20 -40.39 -11.72 -39.14
CA ASP A 20 -40.69 -10.78 -38.04
C ASP A 20 -40.78 -11.49 -36.69
N THR A 21 -41.01 -12.80 -36.69
CA THR A 21 -41.13 -13.62 -35.48
C THR A 21 -39.75 -14.08 -35.01
N ARG A 22 -39.36 -13.62 -33.82
CA ARG A 22 -38.05 -13.93 -33.23
C ARG A 22 -38.20 -14.39 -31.79
N ILE A 23 -37.32 -15.28 -31.37
CA ILE A 23 -37.14 -15.69 -29.98
C ILE A 23 -35.83 -15.10 -29.49
N ARG A 24 -35.83 -14.53 -28.28
CA ARG A 24 -34.61 -14.06 -27.59
C ARG A 24 -34.62 -14.63 -26.18
N PHE A 25 -33.47 -15.15 -25.76
CA PHE A 25 -33.18 -15.44 -24.37
C PHE A 25 -32.34 -14.30 -23.77
N ILE A 26 -32.73 -13.84 -22.59
CA ILE A 26 -31.96 -12.86 -21.81
C ILE A 26 -31.55 -13.59 -20.53
N PRO A 27 -30.30 -14.08 -20.42
CA PRO A 27 -29.85 -14.72 -19.20
C PRO A 27 -29.87 -13.71 -18.04
N ASN A 28 -30.10 -14.22 -16.82
CA ASN A 28 -29.77 -13.45 -15.63
C ASN A 28 -28.27 -13.13 -15.63
N ALA A 29 -27.88 -12.00 -15.04
CA ALA A 29 -26.47 -11.64 -14.91
C ALA A 29 -25.66 -12.80 -14.30
N GLY A 30 -24.52 -13.11 -14.90
CA GLY A 30 -23.65 -14.22 -14.49
C GLY A 30 -24.12 -15.63 -14.88
N PHE A 31 -25.31 -15.82 -15.47
CA PHE A 31 -25.72 -17.15 -15.91
C PHE A 31 -24.85 -17.63 -17.08
N LYS A 32 -24.22 -18.79 -16.90
CA LYS A 32 -23.48 -19.53 -17.93
C LYS A 32 -23.99 -20.96 -18.00
N GLY A 33 -24.12 -21.51 -19.20
CA GLY A 33 -24.54 -22.88 -19.42
C GLY A 33 -25.60 -23.05 -20.50
N LEU A 34 -26.09 -24.28 -20.61
CA LEU A 34 -27.03 -24.70 -21.63
C LEU A 34 -28.46 -24.35 -21.22
N VAL A 35 -29.18 -23.63 -22.08
CA VAL A 35 -30.63 -23.48 -22.00
C VAL A 35 -31.29 -24.14 -23.19
N LYS A 36 -32.52 -24.61 -22.99
CA LYS A 36 -33.27 -25.33 -24.00
C LYS A 36 -34.67 -24.78 -24.11
N ILE A 37 -35.20 -24.74 -25.33
CA ILE A 37 -36.63 -24.56 -25.57
C ILE A 37 -37.16 -25.79 -26.33
N ALA A 38 -38.19 -26.42 -25.77
CA ALA A 38 -38.92 -27.48 -26.45
C ALA A 38 -39.92 -26.88 -27.44
N PHE A 39 -40.01 -27.43 -28.64
CA PHE A 39 -40.98 -26.97 -29.64
C PHE A 39 -41.57 -28.14 -30.43
N VAL A 40 -42.77 -27.92 -30.95
CA VAL A 40 -43.42 -28.74 -31.98
C VAL A 40 -43.57 -27.87 -33.22
N ALA A 41 -43.57 -28.47 -34.42
CA ALA A 41 -43.92 -27.74 -35.62
C ALA A 41 -45.42 -27.41 -35.60
N TRP A 42 -45.78 -26.22 -36.11
CA TRP A 42 -47.15 -25.72 -36.17
C TRP A 42 -47.48 -25.35 -37.62
N ASP A 43 -48.53 -25.96 -38.18
CA ASP A 43 -48.93 -25.77 -39.58
C ASP A 43 -49.88 -24.58 -39.81
N GLN A 44 -50.22 -23.86 -38.74
CA GLN A 44 -51.08 -22.67 -38.76
C GLN A 44 -52.56 -22.93 -39.12
N THR A 45 -53.00 -24.19 -39.15
CA THR A 45 -54.41 -24.53 -39.40
C THR A 45 -55.31 -24.21 -38.20
N ALA A 46 -54.75 -24.03 -37.00
CA ALA A 46 -55.45 -23.59 -35.79
C ALA A 46 -54.62 -22.60 -34.98
N GLY A 47 -55.26 -21.53 -34.49
CA GLY A 47 -54.62 -20.46 -33.71
C GLY A 47 -54.04 -19.34 -34.58
N VAL A 48 -53.34 -18.39 -33.95
CA VAL A 48 -52.74 -17.21 -34.61
C VAL A 48 -51.34 -16.96 -34.07
N ASN A 49 -50.48 -16.31 -34.85
CA ASN A 49 -49.12 -15.97 -34.43
C ASN A 49 -49.16 -15.10 -33.15
N GLY A 50 -48.32 -15.44 -32.16
CA GLY A 50 -48.32 -14.83 -30.83
C GLY A 50 -49.42 -15.34 -29.89
N GLY A 51 -50.38 -16.13 -30.37
CA GLY A 51 -51.46 -16.71 -29.59
C GLY A 51 -50.99 -17.83 -28.64
N ILE A 52 -51.89 -18.25 -27.75
CA ILE A 52 -51.68 -19.39 -26.85
C ILE A 52 -52.71 -20.46 -27.21
N LEU A 53 -52.26 -21.71 -27.38
CA LEU A 53 -53.14 -22.85 -27.63
C LEU A 53 -52.61 -24.12 -26.96
N ALA A 54 -53.50 -25.03 -26.60
CA ALA A 54 -53.10 -26.34 -26.09
C ALA A 54 -52.50 -27.20 -27.21
N ALA A 55 -51.24 -27.63 -27.03
CA ALA A 55 -50.49 -28.50 -27.94
C ALA A 55 -50.21 -29.89 -27.32
N GLY A 56 -51.08 -30.33 -26.40
CA GLY A 56 -50.97 -31.61 -25.72
C GLY A 56 -51.44 -32.80 -26.56
N THR A 57 -52.36 -32.57 -27.50
CA THR A 57 -52.73 -33.55 -28.53
C THR A 57 -51.96 -33.22 -29.81
N ARG A 58 -51.30 -34.22 -30.39
CA ARG A 58 -50.29 -34.04 -31.44
C ARG A 58 -50.40 -35.08 -32.55
N GLY A 59 -49.99 -34.73 -33.77
CA GLY A 59 -50.04 -35.60 -34.94
C GLY A 59 -51.44 -35.73 -35.54
N GLY A 60 -51.58 -36.60 -36.55
CA GLY A 60 -52.86 -36.82 -37.25
C GLY A 60 -53.35 -35.55 -37.95
N SER A 61 -54.60 -35.17 -37.70
CA SER A 61 -55.26 -33.96 -38.23
C SER A 61 -55.14 -32.74 -37.31
N THR A 62 -54.27 -32.77 -36.30
CA THR A 62 -54.01 -31.60 -35.43
C THR A 62 -53.03 -30.65 -36.10
N ALA A 63 -53.03 -29.39 -35.66
CA ALA A 63 -52.11 -28.37 -36.17
C ALA A 63 -50.64 -28.55 -35.72
N PHE A 64 -50.32 -29.59 -34.93
CA PHE A 64 -49.02 -29.77 -34.26
C PHE A 64 -48.34 -31.09 -34.65
N SER A 65 -47.01 -31.08 -34.82
CA SER A 65 -46.23 -32.29 -35.07
C SER A 65 -46.35 -33.32 -33.95
N ALA A 66 -46.33 -34.62 -34.30
CA ALA A 66 -46.42 -35.72 -33.34
C ALA A 66 -45.26 -35.72 -32.31
N VAL A 67 -44.07 -35.31 -32.74
CA VAL A 67 -42.84 -35.26 -31.95
C VAL A 67 -42.47 -33.80 -31.68
N TYR A 68 -41.82 -33.57 -30.54
CA TYR A 68 -41.19 -32.30 -30.21
C TYR A 68 -39.67 -32.43 -30.29
N GLU A 69 -39.00 -31.30 -30.48
CA GLU A 69 -37.55 -31.20 -30.51
C GLU A 69 -37.08 -30.12 -29.52
N TYR A 70 -35.79 -30.13 -29.18
CA TYR A 70 -35.17 -29.06 -28.41
C TYR A 70 -34.31 -28.17 -29.31
N ALA A 71 -34.44 -26.85 -29.14
CA ALA A 71 -33.42 -25.92 -29.57
C ALA A 71 -32.54 -25.56 -28.36
N ASP A 72 -31.25 -25.87 -28.48
CA ASP A 72 -30.23 -25.65 -27.47
C ASP A 72 -29.51 -24.31 -27.70
N LEU A 73 -29.28 -23.56 -26.63
CA LEU A 73 -28.49 -22.33 -26.64
C LEU A 73 -27.48 -22.40 -25.49
N ASN A 74 -26.18 -22.30 -25.82
CA ASN A 74 -25.12 -22.29 -24.83
C ASN A 74 -24.71 -20.84 -24.50
N VAL A 75 -24.85 -20.43 -23.25
CA VAL A 75 -24.38 -19.13 -22.76
C VAL A 75 -22.97 -19.29 -22.21
N THR A 76 -21.98 -18.77 -22.93
CA THR A 76 -20.56 -18.85 -22.55
C THR A 76 -20.09 -17.58 -21.85
N ASN A 77 -18.97 -17.70 -21.13
CA ASN A 77 -18.26 -16.53 -20.64
C ASN A 77 -17.43 -15.89 -21.75
N ALA A 78 -17.27 -14.58 -21.69
CA ALA A 78 -16.22 -13.87 -22.40
C ALA A 78 -15.22 -13.36 -21.36
N ALA A 79 -13.96 -13.79 -21.47
CA ALA A 79 -12.93 -13.36 -20.53
C ALA A 79 -12.74 -11.83 -20.57
N PRO A 80 -12.40 -11.20 -19.43
CA PRO A 80 -12.17 -9.78 -19.37
C PRO A 80 -10.93 -9.39 -20.19
N VAL A 81 -10.96 -8.19 -20.76
CA VAL A 81 -9.83 -7.59 -21.50
C VAL A 81 -9.13 -6.62 -20.56
N LEU A 82 -7.86 -6.91 -20.27
CA LEU A 82 -6.96 -6.05 -19.49
C LEU A 82 -6.10 -5.21 -20.43
N ASN A 83 -6.04 -3.90 -20.22
CA ASN A 83 -5.10 -3.03 -20.92
C ASN A 83 -3.74 -3.02 -20.20
N ALA A 84 -2.74 -3.67 -20.81
CA ALA A 84 -1.37 -3.75 -20.31
C ALA A 84 -0.53 -2.47 -20.54
N ALA A 85 -1.16 -1.36 -20.94
CA ALA A 85 -0.56 -0.03 -20.96
C ALA A 85 -1.05 0.84 -19.81
N GLY A 86 -1.76 0.25 -18.84
CA GLY A 86 -2.51 0.99 -17.82
C GLY A 86 -1.67 1.53 -16.67
N THR A 87 -0.48 0.96 -16.42
CA THR A 87 0.46 1.37 -15.35
C THR A 87 -0.20 1.69 -13.99
N PRO A 88 -0.97 0.74 -13.41
CA PRO A 88 -1.62 0.97 -12.12
C PRO A 88 -0.60 1.17 -10.99
N THR A 89 -0.91 2.08 -10.06
CA THR A 89 -0.08 2.34 -8.88
C THR A 89 -0.90 2.29 -7.60
N PHE A 90 -0.32 1.67 -6.56
CA PHE A 90 -0.82 1.76 -5.20
C PHE A 90 -0.64 3.17 -4.63
N ASP A 91 -1.31 3.44 -3.51
CA ASP A 91 -0.95 4.57 -2.67
C ASP A 91 0.45 4.35 -2.10
N GLY A 92 1.23 5.43 -1.99
CA GLY A 92 2.56 5.38 -1.41
C GLY A 92 2.50 4.96 0.06
N VAL A 93 3.55 4.26 0.52
CA VAL A 93 3.67 3.80 1.90
C VAL A 93 4.87 4.46 2.55
N SER A 94 4.67 5.07 3.73
CA SER A 94 5.77 5.58 4.54
C SER A 94 6.62 4.43 5.09
N VAL A 95 7.92 4.64 5.16
CA VAL A 95 8.83 3.75 5.88
C VAL A 95 8.42 3.67 7.36
N ASN A 96 8.57 2.49 7.96
CA ASN A 96 8.20 2.22 9.36
C ASN A 96 6.74 2.53 9.72
N VAL A 97 5.84 2.66 8.74
CA VAL A 97 4.42 2.91 9.02
C VAL A 97 3.86 1.84 9.95
N LEU A 98 3.10 2.28 10.97
CA LEU A 98 2.35 1.37 11.83
C LEU A 98 1.16 0.77 11.07
N ASP A 99 0.84 -0.50 11.31
CA ASP A 99 -0.28 -1.20 10.66
C ASP A 99 -1.61 -0.44 10.71
N VAL A 100 -1.90 0.24 11.83
CA VAL A 100 -3.13 1.02 12.02
C VAL A 100 -3.21 2.25 11.10
N ASN A 101 -2.06 2.76 10.66
CA ASN A 101 -1.94 3.92 9.77
C ASN A 101 -1.74 3.50 8.30
N ASN A 102 -1.79 2.21 7.99
CA ASN A 102 -1.68 1.69 6.63
C ASN A 102 -3.03 1.09 6.17
N PRO A 103 -3.93 1.92 5.60
CA PRO A 103 -5.25 1.48 5.16
C PRO A 103 -5.22 0.62 3.89
N GLY A 104 -4.10 0.58 3.17
CA GLY A 104 -4.00 -0.04 1.85
C GLY A 104 -4.83 0.66 0.78
N THR A 105 -4.71 0.16 -0.45
CA THR A 105 -5.42 0.68 -1.62
C THR A 105 -6.56 -0.25 -2.00
N LEU A 106 -7.72 0.32 -2.34
CA LEU A 106 -8.86 -0.45 -2.88
C LEU A 106 -8.50 -1.08 -4.24
N VAL A 107 -8.98 -2.29 -4.49
CA VAL A 107 -8.79 -2.93 -5.81
C VAL A 107 -9.51 -2.14 -6.91
N SER A 108 -10.68 -1.57 -6.60
CA SER A 108 -11.42 -0.69 -7.50
C SER A 108 -10.65 0.60 -7.82
N ASP A 109 -9.92 1.17 -6.85
CA ASP A 109 -9.03 2.32 -7.09
C ASP A 109 -7.84 1.93 -7.97
N LEU A 110 -7.26 0.74 -7.75
CA LEU A 110 -6.15 0.27 -8.58
C LEU A 110 -6.56 0.15 -10.06
N ILE A 111 -7.74 -0.40 -10.31
CA ILE A 111 -8.30 -0.56 -11.67
C ILE A 111 -8.67 0.80 -12.27
N SER A 112 -9.28 1.71 -11.50
CA SER A 112 -9.70 3.02 -12.01
C SER A 112 -8.51 3.90 -12.42
N ARG A 113 -7.35 3.72 -11.77
CA ARG A 113 -6.07 4.37 -12.11
C ARG A 113 -5.44 3.85 -13.41
N MET A 114 -5.89 2.71 -13.94
CA MET A 114 -5.38 2.18 -15.20
C MET A 114 -5.84 3.02 -16.40
N GLY A 115 -4.91 3.35 -17.31
CA GLY A 115 -5.20 4.08 -18.55
C GLY A 115 -5.58 3.18 -19.74
N PRO A 116 -6.52 3.58 -20.63
CA PRO A 116 -7.55 4.59 -20.37
C PRO A 116 -8.49 4.13 -19.25
N ALA A 117 -9.12 5.08 -18.56
CA ALA A 117 -9.81 4.91 -17.27
C ALA A 117 -10.59 3.59 -17.14
N GLY A 118 -10.31 2.86 -16.06
CA GLY A 118 -10.93 1.56 -15.78
C GLY A 118 -10.46 0.48 -16.75
N GLY A 119 -9.14 0.36 -16.97
CA GLY A 119 -8.45 -0.47 -17.97
C GLY A 119 -8.75 -1.98 -17.99
N ILE A 120 -9.88 -2.41 -17.46
CA ILE A 120 -10.51 -3.71 -17.61
C ILE A 120 -11.89 -3.49 -18.27
N THR A 121 -12.12 -4.14 -19.42
CA THR A 121 -13.43 -4.17 -20.08
C THR A 121 -13.91 -5.60 -20.23
N ASP A 122 -15.22 -5.81 -20.28
CA ASP A 122 -15.80 -7.14 -20.48
C ASP A 122 -16.95 -7.06 -21.50
N ALA A 123 -17.09 -8.09 -22.33
CA ALA A 123 -18.17 -8.18 -23.33
C ALA A 123 -19.48 -8.68 -22.71
N ASP A 124 -19.42 -9.32 -21.54
CA ASP A 124 -20.59 -9.82 -20.82
C ASP A 124 -21.35 -8.68 -20.13
N PRO A 125 -22.67 -8.52 -20.40
CA PRO A 125 -23.47 -7.51 -19.74
C PRO A 125 -23.49 -7.68 -18.22
N GLY A 126 -23.08 -6.65 -17.49
CA GLY A 126 -23.07 -6.64 -16.03
C GLY A 126 -21.94 -7.48 -15.41
N ALA A 127 -20.88 -7.78 -16.16
CA ALA A 127 -19.68 -8.39 -15.61
C ALA A 127 -19.14 -7.60 -14.42
N LEU A 128 -18.77 -8.31 -13.36
CA LEU A 128 -18.11 -7.73 -12.20
C LEU A 128 -16.61 -7.63 -12.49
N GLN A 129 -15.94 -6.67 -11.87
CA GLN A 129 -14.51 -6.48 -12.05
C GLN A 129 -13.73 -6.96 -10.83
N GLY A 130 -12.47 -7.30 -11.05
CA GLY A 130 -11.54 -7.75 -10.02
C GLY A 130 -10.19 -8.06 -10.62
N ILE A 131 -9.26 -8.50 -9.76
CA ILE A 131 -7.94 -8.95 -10.16
C ILE A 131 -7.63 -10.32 -9.56
N ALA A 132 -6.80 -11.09 -10.26
CA ALA A 132 -6.17 -12.28 -9.71
C ALA A 132 -4.66 -12.07 -9.63
N ILE A 133 -4.11 -12.03 -8.42
CA ILE A 133 -2.67 -11.82 -8.18
C ILE A 133 -1.91 -13.10 -8.47
N ILE A 134 -0.97 -13.04 -9.41
CA ILE A 134 -0.17 -14.17 -9.91
C ILE A 134 1.32 -14.05 -9.58
N GLY A 135 1.75 -12.95 -8.96
CA GLY A 135 3.14 -12.78 -8.53
C GLY A 135 3.32 -11.60 -7.58
N LEU A 136 4.35 -11.66 -6.74
CA LEU A 136 4.72 -10.63 -5.76
C LEU A 136 6.22 -10.38 -5.82
N THR A 137 6.65 -9.14 -5.61
CA THR A 137 8.05 -8.79 -5.32
C THR A 137 8.17 -8.21 -3.91
N GLY A 138 9.40 -8.10 -3.39
CA GLY A 138 9.66 -7.48 -2.09
C GLY A 138 9.32 -8.34 -0.87
N THR A 139 9.04 -9.64 -1.03
CA THR A 139 8.64 -10.55 0.06
C THR A 139 9.72 -10.80 1.11
N THR A 140 11.00 -10.47 0.84
CA THR A 140 12.07 -10.45 1.83
C THR A 140 12.15 -9.14 2.62
N ASN A 141 11.47 -8.10 2.12
CA ASN A 141 11.54 -6.72 2.61
C ASN A 141 10.22 -6.26 3.25
N GLY A 142 9.24 -7.15 3.37
CA GLY A 142 7.93 -6.88 3.95
C GLY A 142 6.89 -7.92 3.56
N ASN A 143 5.66 -7.69 3.97
CA ASN A 143 4.54 -8.61 3.78
C ASN A 143 3.40 -7.98 2.99
N TRP A 144 2.96 -8.65 1.94
CA TRP A 144 1.74 -8.31 1.23
C TRP A 144 0.51 -8.89 1.93
N GLN A 145 -0.48 -8.05 2.20
CA GLN A 145 -1.73 -8.42 2.84
C GLN A 145 -2.93 -7.91 2.03
N PHE A 146 -4.07 -8.56 2.23
CA PHE A 146 -5.35 -8.13 1.70
C PHE A 146 -6.42 -8.17 2.80
N THR A 147 -7.51 -7.46 2.55
CA THR A 147 -8.73 -7.44 3.36
C THR A 147 -9.92 -7.59 2.41
N ILE A 148 -11.02 -8.16 2.91
CA ILE A 148 -12.32 -8.20 2.25
C ILE A 148 -13.42 -7.56 3.12
N ASP A 149 -13.05 -6.91 4.22
CA ASP A 149 -13.95 -6.28 5.19
C ASP A 149 -13.51 -4.82 5.53
N ASN A 150 -13.03 -4.12 4.50
CA ASN A 150 -12.60 -2.72 4.53
C ASN A 150 -11.52 -2.42 5.60
N GLY A 151 -10.63 -3.38 5.86
CA GLY A 151 -9.47 -3.22 6.73
C GLY A 151 -9.74 -3.59 8.20
N THR A 152 -10.90 -4.18 8.50
CA THR A 152 -11.20 -4.71 9.84
C THR A 152 -10.30 -5.91 10.16
N THR A 153 -10.09 -6.80 9.19
CA THR A 153 -9.15 -7.92 9.28
C THR A 153 -8.25 -8.01 8.06
N TRP A 154 -6.97 -8.27 8.30
CA TRP A 154 -5.96 -8.39 7.25
C TRP A 154 -5.40 -9.81 7.22
N ALA A 155 -5.41 -10.41 6.02
CA ALA A 155 -4.85 -11.72 5.76
C ALA A 155 -3.62 -11.61 4.85
N PRO A 156 -2.60 -12.48 4.99
CA PRO A 156 -1.49 -12.53 4.06
C PRO A 156 -1.97 -12.94 2.66
N ILE A 157 -1.46 -12.30 1.61
CA ILE A 157 -1.77 -12.71 0.22
C ILE A 157 -1.32 -14.15 -0.02
N GLY A 158 -0.17 -14.54 0.55
CA GLY A 158 0.40 -15.88 0.47
C GLY A 158 1.30 -16.08 -0.75
N THR A 159 1.66 -17.33 -1.02
CA THR A 159 2.39 -17.70 -2.24
C THR A 159 1.47 -17.57 -3.45
N THR A 160 1.95 -16.89 -4.48
CA THR A 160 1.17 -16.63 -5.71
C THR A 160 1.88 -17.20 -6.93
N GLY A 161 1.08 -17.52 -7.94
CA GLY A 161 1.56 -18.10 -9.19
C GLY A 161 0.38 -18.50 -10.07
N ASN A 162 0.67 -18.98 -11.28
CA ASN A 162 -0.37 -19.42 -12.22
C ASN A 162 -1.27 -20.55 -11.66
N ALA A 163 -0.78 -21.37 -10.74
CA ALA A 163 -1.57 -22.41 -10.09
C ALA A 163 -2.37 -21.91 -8.87
N ASN A 164 -1.95 -20.80 -8.25
CA ASN A 164 -2.42 -20.34 -6.96
C ASN A 164 -2.64 -18.81 -6.99
N ALA A 165 -3.50 -18.32 -7.88
CA ALA A 165 -3.75 -16.89 -7.96
C ALA A 165 -4.71 -16.44 -6.84
N ARG A 166 -4.41 -15.34 -6.15
CA ARG A 166 -5.31 -14.75 -5.15
C ARG A 166 -6.35 -13.89 -5.84
N LEU A 167 -7.63 -14.23 -5.69
CA LEU A 167 -8.75 -13.50 -6.29
C LEU A 167 -9.20 -12.36 -5.39
N LEU A 168 -9.29 -11.14 -5.91
CA LEU A 168 -9.71 -9.96 -5.18
C LEU A 168 -10.69 -9.15 -6.02
N ALA A 169 -11.89 -8.92 -5.48
CA ALA A 169 -12.96 -8.20 -6.15
C ALA A 169 -12.71 -6.69 -6.16
N ALA A 170 -13.19 -6.00 -7.20
CA ALA A 170 -13.19 -4.55 -7.28
C ALA A 170 -14.46 -3.98 -6.61
N ASP A 171 -14.55 -4.13 -5.29
CA ASP A 171 -15.68 -3.67 -4.47
C ASP A 171 -15.23 -2.61 -3.45
N PRO A 172 -16.14 -2.04 -2.63
CA PRO A 172 -15.80 -1.04 -1.60
C PRO A 172 -14.99 -1.56 -0.41
N ASP A 173 -14.86 -2.88 -0.24
CA ASP A 173 -14.33 -3.50 0.98
C ASP A 173 -12.96 -4.19 0.76
N THR A 174 -12.62 -4.46 -0.49
CA THR A 174 -11.43 -5.23 -0.85
C THR A 174 -10.23 -4.33 -1.07
N ARG A 175 -9.23 -4.45 -0.18
CA ARG A 175 -8.00 -3.65 -0.24
C ARG A 175 -6.76 -4.52 -0.17
N ILE A 176 -5.65 -3.97 -0.66
CA ILE A 176 -4.32 -4.57 -0.63
C ILE A 176 -3.37 -3.59 0.04
N ARG A 177 -2.48 -4.09 0.88
CA ARG A 177 -1.39 -3.29 1.47
C ARG A 177 -0.07 -4.06 1.48
N PHE A 178 1.02 -3.32 1.54
CA PHE A 178 2.35 -3.83 1.85
C PHE A 178 2.79 -3.31 3.22
N ILE A 179 3.18 -4.20 4.12
CA ILE A 179 3.79 -3.86 5.41
C ILE A 179 5.30 -4.00 5.26
N PRO A 180 6.06 -2.89 5.10
CA PRO A 180 7.50 -2.94 4.94
C PRO A 180 8.20 -3.38 6.24
N ASN A 181 9.29 -4.12 6.10
CA ASN A 181 10.22 -4.33 7.21
C ASN A 181 10.82 -2.98 7.64
N ALA A 182 11.20 -2.87 8.91
CA ALA A 182 11.75 -1.64 9.46
C ALA A 182 12.93 -1.12 8.62
N GLY A 183 12.88 0.16 8.24
CA GLY A 183 13.89 0.86 7.44
C GLY A 183 13.85 0.56 5.93
N PHE A 184 13.00 -0.36 5.45
CA PHE A 184 12.91 -0.64 4.02
C PHE A 184 12.35 0.54 3.25
N LYS A 185 13.03 0.89 2.16
CA LYS A 185 12.66 1.92 1.18
C LYS A 185 12.86 1.35 -0.21
N GLY A 186 11.94 1.64 -1.13
CA GLY A 186 12.06 1.24 -2.52
C GLY A 186 10.76 0.71 -3.13
N LEU A 187 10.90 0.19 -4.35
CA LEU A 187 9.79 -0.25 -5.18
C LEU A 187 9.47 -1.73 -4.94
N VAL A 188 8.19 -2.04 -4.70
CA VAL A 188 7.64 -3.39 -4.71
C VAL A 188 6.45 -3.45 -5.65
N LYS A 189 6.12 -4.66 -6.12
CA LYS A 189 5.13 -4.86 -7.17
C LYS A 189 4.27 -6.09 -6.89
N ILE A 190 3.04 -6.06 -7.40
CA ILE A 190 2.27 -7.27 -7.69
C ILE A 190 2.18 -7.47 -9.21
N ALA A 191 2.06 -8.72 -9.65
CA ALA A 191 1.64 -9.06 -11.01
C ALA A 191 0.23 -9.65 -10.95
N PHE A 192 -0.66 -9.24 -11.85
CA PHE A 192 -2.06 -9.67 -11.83
C PHE A 192 -2.67 -9.81 -13.22
N VAL A 193 -3.74 -10.59 -13.33
CA VAL A 193 -4.67 -10.60 -14.48
C VAL A 193 -6.01 -10.01 -14.06
N ALA A 194 -6.80 -9.51 -15.01
CA ALA A 194 -8.19 -9.15 -14.73
C ALA A 194 -9.01 -10.40 -14.42
N TRP A 195 -10.01 -10.25 -13.56
CA TRP A 195 -10.92 -11.31 -13.13
C TRP A 195 -12.36 -10.81 -13.19
N ASP A 196 -13.24 -11.55 -13.87
CA ASP A 196 -14.66 -11.17 -14.09
C ASP A 196 -15.64 -11.73 -13.04
N GLN A 197 -15.10 -12.45 -12.05
CA GLN A 197 -15.84 -13.12 -10.98
C GLN A 197 -16.80 -14.24 -11.42
N THR A 198 -16.70 -14.75 -12.64
CA THR A 198 -17.51 -15.91 -13.08
C THR A 198 -17.02 -17.25 -12.55
N ALA A 199 -15.79 -17.31 -12.01
CA ALA A 199 -15.26 -18.47 -11.30
C ALA A 199 -14.43 -18.07 -10.08
N GLY A 200 -14.58 -18.82 -8.98
CA GLY A 200 -13.94 -18.52 -7.70
C GLY A 200 -14.73 -17.51 -6.85
N VAL A 201 -14.16 -17.11 -5.72
CA VAL A 201 -14.79 -16.19 -4.76
C VAL A 201 -13.78 -15.14 -4.30
N ASN A 202 -14.26 -13.97 -3.86
CA ASN A 202 -13.41 -12.91 -3.33
C ASN A 202 -12.58 -13.41 -2.14
N GLY A 203 -11.29 -13.08 -2.11
CA GLY A 203 -10.32 -13.61 -1.14
C GLY A 203 -9.94 -15.08 -1.37
N GLY A 204 -10.49 -15.78 -2.36
CA GLY A 204 -10.19 -17.17 -2.68
C GLY A 204 -8.88 -17.37 -3.43
N ILE A 205 -8.51 -18.63 -3.64
CA ILE A 205 -7.38 -19.03 -4.50
C ILE A 205 -7.93 -19.86 -5.67
N LEU A 206 -7.50 -19.54 -6.89
CA LEU A 206 -7.83 -20.32 -8.07
C LEU A 206 -6.65 -20.35 -9.05
N ALA A 207 -6.53 -21.43 -9.82
CA ALA A 207 -5.52 -21.51 -10.88
C ALA A 207 -5.89 -20.55 -12.03
N ALA A 208 -4.97 -19.63 -12.33
CA ALA A 208 -5.06 -18.67 -13.44
C ALA A 208 -4.02 -18.97 -14.53
N GLY A 209 -3.67 -20.25 -14.73
CA GLY A 209 -2.75 -20.70 -15.76
C GLY A 209 -3.36 -20.73 -17.17
N THR A 210 -4.68 -20.94 -17.25
CA THR A 210 -5.44 -20.87 -18.51
C THR A 210 -6.21 -19.55 -18.56
N ARG A 211 -6.10 -18.81 -19.67
CA ARG A 211 -6.56 -17.42 -19.77
C ARG A 211 -7.21 -17.12 -21.12
N GLY A 212 -8.10 -16.13 -21.16
CA GLY A 212 -8.81 -15.70 -22.36
C GLY A 212 -9.98 -16.62 -22.76
N GLY A 213 -10.62 -16.30 -23.88
CA GLY A 213 -11.75 -17.09 -24.40
C GLY A 213 -12.93 -17.06 -23.43
N SER A 214 -13.26 -18.21 -22.85
CA SER A 214 -14.35 -18.37 -21.87
C SER A 214 -13.88 -18.63 -20.44
N THR A 215 -12.62 -18.36 -20.13
CA THR A 215 -12.16 -18.38 -18.73
C THR A 215 -12.56 -17.09 -18.01
N ALA A 216 -12.47 -17.08 -16.68
CA ALA A 216 -12.73 -15.91 -15.85
C ALA A 216 -11.58 -14.87 -15.86
N PHE A 217 -10.54 -15.07 -16.67
CA PHE A 217 -9.27 -14.35 -16.56
C PHE A 217 -8.80 -13.76 -17.88
N SER A 218 -8.28 -12.53 -17.87
CA SER A 218 -7.69 -11.91 -19.07
C SER A 218 -6.50 -12.68 -19.60
N SER A 219 -6.32 -12.67 -20.93
CA SER A 219 -5.20 -13.32 -21.62
C SER A 219 -3.83 -12.74 -21.24
N VAL A 220 -3.78 -11.44 -20.98
CA VAL A 220 -2.58 -10.70 -20.56
C VAL A 220 -2.60 -10.40 -19.07
N TYR A 221 -1.42 -10.10 -18.52
CA TYR A 221 -1.22 -9.65 -17.14
C TYR A 221 -0.60 -8.25 -17.13
N GLU A 222 -0.65 -7.59 -15.97
CA GLU A 222 -0.08 -6.28 -15.71
C GLU A 222 0.60 -6.26 -14.33
N TYR A 223 1.48 -5.28 -14.11
CA TYR A 223 2.08 -4.99 -12.82
C TYR A 223 1.44 -3.77 -12.16
N ALA A 224 1.28 -3.83 -10.84
CA ALA A 224 0.97 -2.66 -10.04
C ALA A 224 2.12 -2.33 -9.09
N ASP A 225 2.54 -1.07 -9.13
CA ASP A 225 3.73 -0.57 -8.45
C ASP A 225 3.38 0.12 -7.13
N LEU A 226 4.13 -0.17 -6.07
CA LEU A 226 4.05 0.48 -4.76
C LEU A 226 5.44 0.96 -4.35
N ASN A 227 5.55 2.24 -4.02
CA ASN A 227 6.79 2.83 -3.54
C ASN A 227 6.75 3.02 -2.03
N VAL A 228 7.78 2.52 -1.33
CA VAL A 228 8.00 2.79 0.09
C VAL A 228 9.02 3.91 0.23
N THR A 229 8.60 5.03 0.81
CA THR A 229 9.39 6.27 0.90
C THR A 229 9.56 6.74 2.33
N ASN A 230 10.60 7.53 2.55
CA ASN A 230 10.77 8.31 3.76
C ASN A 230 10.35 9.76 3.51
N ALA A 231 9.90 10.45 4.54
CA ALA A 231 9.85 11.90 4.63
C ALA A 231 10.91 12.35 5.64
N ALA A 232 11.76 13.29 5.24
CA ALA A 232 12.76 13.84 6.14
C ALA A 232 12.09 14.56 7.34
N PRO A 233 12.72 14.52 8.53
CA PRO A 233 12.19 15.22 9.68
C PRO A 233 12.25 16.73 9.45
N VAL A 234 11.31 17.46 10.04
CA VAL A 234 11.29 18.92 10.07
C VAL A 234 11.89 19.38 11.39
N LEU A 235 12.93 20.21 11.30
CA LEU A 235 13.58 20.82 12.44
C LEU A 235 13.18 22.30 12.55
N ASN A 236 12.68 22.72 13.70
CA ASN A 236 12.38 24.11 14.03
C ASN A 236 13.64 24.79 14.57
N ASN A 237 14.21 25.71 13.79
CA ASN A 237 15.43 26.46 14.10
C ASN A 237 15.19 27.78 14.87
N ALA A 238 14.01 27.94 15.48
CA ALA A 238 13.72 29.07 16.37
C ALA A 238 13.90 28.72 17.86
N GLY A 239 14.24 27.47 18.17
CA GLY A 239 14.24 26.93 19.54
C GLY A 239 15.45 27.31 20.38
N ALA A 240 16.61 27.57 19.75
CA ALA A 240 17.86 27.93 20.43
C ALA A 240 18.17 27.06 21.68
N PRO A 241 18.23 25.72 21.54
CA PRO A 241 18.44 24.82 22.67
C PRO A 241 19.79 25.05 23.36
N THR A 242 19.85 24.79 24.67
CA THR A 242 21.08 24.91 25.46
C THR A 242 21.36 23.62 26.23
N PHE A 243 22.64 23.31 26.39
CA PHE A 243 23.12 22.32 27.34
C PHE A 243 23.05 22.87 28.76
N ASP A 244 23.08 21.97 29.74
CA ASP A 244 23.26 22.40 31.13
C ASP A 244 24.68 22.96 31.29
N ALA A 245 24.79 24.14 31.91
CA ALA A 245 26.09 24.76 32.14
C ALA A 245 26.96 23.87 33.02
N ILE A 246 28.25 23.80 32.69
CA ILE A 246 29.25 23.05 33.46
C ILE A 246 30.24 24.01 34.11
N GLN A 247 30.89 23.59 35.18
CA GLN A 247 32.02 24.34 35.75
C GLN A 247 33.28 24.07 34.93
N MET A 248 34.16 25.07 34.85
CA MET A 248 35.57 24.83 34.50
C MET A 248 36.16 23.78 35.45
N ASP A 249 37.03 22.92 34.92
CA ASP A 249 37.66 21.83 35.66
C ASP A 249 36.66 20.83 36.29
N VAL A 250 35.46 20.70 35.72
CA VAL A 250 34.50 19.66 36.12
C VAL A 250 35.16 18.29 36.03
N VAL A 251 35.09 17.51 37.11
CA VAL A 251 35.61 16.14 37.14
C VAL A 251 34.71 15.25 36.27
N ASP A 252 35.31 14.40 35.44
CA ASP A 252 34.61 13.51 34.50
C ASP A 252 33.48 12.68 35.15
N SER A 253 33.66 12.23 36.39
CA SER A 253 32.65 11.45 37.12
C SER A 253 31.43 12.27 37.55
N SER A 254 31.56 13.60 37.60
CA SER A 254 30.46 14.54 37.87
C SER A 254 29.86 15.13 36.59
N ASN A 255 30.49 14.92 35.43
CA ASN A 255 29.99 15.36 34.14
C ASN A 255 29.15 14.26 33.46
N ALA A 256 27.88 14.20 33.85
CA ALA A 256 26.90 13.23 33.34
C ALA A 256 26.47 13.49 31.88
N GLY A 257 26.81 14.66 31.33
CA GLY A 257 26.34 15.11 30.03
C GLY A 257 24.83 15.34 29.95
N THR A 258 24.37 15.74 28.77
CA THR A 258 22.97 15.99 28.47
C THR A 258 22.43 14.87 27.57
N LEU A 259 21.25 14.37 27.91
CA LEU A 259 20.54 13.37 27.10
C LEU A 259 20.07 14.01 25.79
N ILE A 260 20.15 13.30 24.66
CA ILE A 260 19.72 13.87 23.37
C ILE A 260 18.23 14.19 23.37
N SER A 261 17.40 13.37 24.02
CA SER A 261 15.97 13.67 24.17
C SER A 261 15.72 14.95 24.98
N ASP A 262 16.53 15.21 26.01
CA ASP A 262 16.41 16.45 26.80
C ASP A 262 16.81 17.67 25.97
N LEU A 263 17.86 17.55 25.16
CA LEU A 263 18.28 18.63 24.26
C LEU A 263 17.18 18.97 23.25
N ILE A 264 16.58 17.96 22.63
CA ILE A 264 15.46 18.10 21.70
C ILE A 264 14.25 18.73 22.41
N ALA A 265 13.89 18.26 23.60
CA ALA A 265 12.79 18.80 24.39
C ALA A 265 12.95 20.30 24.72
N ARG A 266 14.18 20.80 24.85
CA ARG A 266 14.48 22.22 25.10
C ARG A 266 14.24 23.13 23.89
N MET A 267 14.00 22.59 22.69
CA MET A 267 13.76 23.37 21.47
C MET A 267 12.34 23.97 21.38
N GLY A 268 11.43 23.67 22.31
CA GLY A 268 10.10 24.28 22.40
C GLY A 268 8.96 23.29 22.72
N PRO A 269 7.69 23.74 22.71
CA PRO A 269 6.52 23.00 23.21
C PRO A 269 6.18 21.65 22.55
N ALA A 270 6.99 21.16 21.61
CA ALA A 270 6.87 19.86 20.96
C ALA A 270 8.23 19.22 20.63
N GLY A 271 9.32 19.66 21.29
CA GLY A 271 10.66 19.13 21.06
C GLY A 271 11.34 19.60 19.76
N GLY A 272 10.81 20.61 19.06
CA GLY A 272 11.46 21.24 17.90
C GLY A 272 11.71 20.34 16.68
N ILE A 273 11.37 19.05 16.74
CA ILE A 273 11.51 18.09 15.65
C ILE A 273 10.15 17.40 15.42
N THR A 274 9.65 17.47 14.20
CA THR A 274 8.45 16.73 13.76
C THR A 274 8.76 15.89 12.54
N ASP A 275 7.91 14.90 12.26
CA ASP A 275 8.07 14.03 11.09
C ASP A 275 6.70 13.70 10.50
N ALA A 276 6.62 13.56 9.19
CA ALA A 276 5.38 13.18 8.50
C ALA A 276 5.17 11.66 8.49
N ASP A 277 6.23 10.87 8.68
CA ASP A 277 6.16 9.41 8.73
C ASP A 277 5.62 8.93 10.08
N PRO A 278 4.50 8.19 10.12
CA PRO A 278 3.95 7.70 11.38
C PRO A 278 4.91 6.72 12.07
N GLY A 279 5.26 7.02 13.32
CA GLY A 279 6.19 6.20 14.10
C GLY A 279 7.67 6.51 13.85
N ALA A 280 8.00 7.61 13.16
CA ALA A 280 9.36 8.08 13.00
C ALA A 280 10.08 8.22 14.36
N LEU A 281 11.33 7.77 14.42
CA LEU A 281 12.15 7.86 15.61
C LEU A 281 13.02 9.10 15.53
N GLN A 282 13.19 9.82 16.64
CA GLN A 282 13.96 11.06 16.66
C GLN A 282 15.44 10.85 16.99
N GLY A 283 16.26 11.80 16.58
CA GLY A 283 17.68 11.90 16.85
C GLY A 283 18.26 13.16 16.22
N ILE A 284 19.57 13.33 16.37
CA ILE A 284 20.33 14.41 15.74
C ILE A 284 21.54 13.87 14.99
N ALA A 285 21.96 14.57 13.94
CA ALA A 285 23.24 14.38 13.30
C ALA A 285 24.10 15.64 13.51
N ILE A 286 25.22 15.50 14.20
CA ILE A 286 26.14 16.61 14.51
C ILE A 286 27.01 16.88 13.29
N VAL A 287 26.91 18.10 12.77
CA VAL A 287 27.53 18.55 11.51
C VAL A 287 28.58 19.64 11.72
N GLY A 288 28.73 20.14 12.94
CA GLY A 288 29.80 21.07 13.31
C GLY A 288 30.00 21.14 14.82
N LEU A 289 31.22 21.50 15.23
CA LEU A 289 31.63 21.66 16.63
C LEU A 289 32.49 22.92 16.77
N THR A 290 32.32 23.66 17.86
CA THR A 290 33.32 24.64 18.33
C THR A 290 34.10 24.08 19.52
N GLY A 291 35.19 24.74 19.90
CA GLY A 291 35.92 24.40 21.14
C GLY A 291 36.87 23.23 21.06
N VAL A 292 37.11 22.65 19.88
CA VAL A 292 38.02 21.49 19.73
C VAL A 292 39.48 21.77 20.12
N ALA A 293 39.88 23.05 20.24
CA ALA A 293 41.18 23.46 20.79
C ALA A 293 41.17 23.67 22.32
N ASN A 294 39.98 23.82 22.90
CA ASN A 294 39.75 24.18 24.29
C ASN A 294 39.20 23.01 25.13
N GLY A 295 39.04 21.83 24.53
CA GLY A 295 38.47 20.66 25.16
C GLY A 295 38.02 19.61 24.15
N THR A 296 37.31 18.60 24.62
CA THR A 296 36.84 17.48 23.80
C THR A 296 35.34 17.26 23.97
N TRP A 297 34.60 17.31 22.88
CA TRP A 297 33.23 16.80 22.84
C TRP A 297 33.22 15.27 22.83
N GLN A 298 32.43 14.68 23.72
CA GLN A 298 32.27 13.24 23.88
C GLN A 298 30.79 12.85 23.82
N TYR A 299 30.53 11.60 23.44
CA TYR A 299 29.21 11.00 23.46
C TYR A 299 29.26 9.62 24.11
N THR A 300 28.11 9.15 24.55
CA THR A 300 27.86 7.79 25.03
C THR A 300 26.58 7.27 24.37
N ILE A 301 26.49 5.96 24.21
CA ILE A 301 25.30 5.24 23.76
C ILE A 301 24.89 4.15 24.76
N ASP A 302 25.47 4.18 25.97
CA ASP A 302 25.30 3.17 27.02
C ASP A 302 25.06 3.80 28.40
N GLY A 303 24.37 4.95 28.41
CA GLY A 303 23.95 5.61 29.65
C GLY A 303 25.10 6.27 30.41
N GLY A 304 26.26 6.48 29.78
CA GLY A 304 27.44 7.09 30.38
C GLY A 304 28.43 6.10 30.98
N ALA A 305 28.27 4.80 30.73
CA ALA A 305 29.24 3.79 31.15
C ALA A 305 30.56 3.92 30.35
N ASN A 306 30.46 4.19 29.04
CA ASN A 306 31.61 4.46 28.17
C ASN A 306 31.40 5.75 27.38
N TRP A 307 32.45 6.59 27.36
CA TRP A 307 32.47 7.84 26.61
C TRP A 307 33.48 7.79 25.47
N ALA A 308 33.03 8.15 24.27
CA ALA A 308 33.87 8.23 23.08
C ALA A 308 33.94 9.68 22.58
N ALA A 309 35.08 10.09 22.02
CA ALA A 309 35.19 11.40 21.37
C ALA A 309 34.28 11.48 20.14
N ILE A 310 33.58 12.60 19.94
CA ILE A 310 32.74 12.82 18.76
C ILE A 310 33.59 12.77 17.48
N GLY A 311 34.80 13.32 17.54
CA GLY A 311 35.74 13.44 16.43
C GLY A 311 35.45 14.66 15.55
N THR A 312 36.09 14.73 14.39
CA THR A 312 35.81 15.77 13.39
C THR A 312 34.42 15.55 12.77
N THR A 313 33.63 16.61 12.66
CA THR A 313 32.30 16.57 12.06
C THR A 313 32.17 17.55 10.90
N GLY A 314 31.22 17.27 10.02
CA GLY A 314 30.96 18.02 8.80
C GLY A 314 29.87 17.34 7.98
N ASN A 315 29.47 17.97 6.87
CA ASN A 315 28.42 17.42 6.00
C ASN A 315 28.79 16.06 5.37
N SER A 316 30.08 15.67 5.35
CA SER A 316 30.51 14.36 4.83
C SER A 316 30.70 13.29 5.92
N ASN A 317 30.65 13.68 7.19
CA ASN A 317 31.03 12.84 8.33
C ASN A 317 30.30 13.29 9.61
N ALA A 318 28.98 13.39 9.56
CA ALA A 318 28.19 13.76 10.72
C ALA A 318 28.11 12.61 11.73
N ARG A 319 28.16 12.93 13.03
CA ARG A 319 27.94 11.94 14.10
C ARG A 319 26.45 11.79 14.36
N LEU A 320 25.92 10.57 14.26
CA LEU A 320 24.51 10.28 14.50
C LEU A 320 24.30 9.92 15.97
N LEU A 321 23.38 10.61 16.66
CA LEU A 321 23.02 10.34 18.04
C LEU A 321 21.49 10.23 18.16
N ALA A 322 21.01 9.11 18.68
CA ALA A 322 19.59 8.85 18.81
C ALA A 322 18.97 9.59 20.01
N SER A 323 17.69 9.95 19.88
CA SER A 323 16.86 10.36 21.01
C SER A 323 16.33 9.12 21.72
N ASP A 324 17.11 8.58 22.65
CA ASP A 324 16.79 7.42 23.48
C ASP A 324 17.30 7.61 24.92
N PRO A 325 16.97 6.71 25.87
CA PRO A 325 17.35 6.87 27.28
C PRO A 325 18.86 6.80 27.58
N ASP A 326 19.67 6.30 26.64
CA ASP A 326 21.07 5.94 26.87
C ASP A 326 22.06 6.87 26.17
N THR A 327 21.59 7.66 25.19
CA THR A 327 22.46 8.48 24.35
C THR A 327 22.65 9.89 24.90
N ARG A 328 23.87 10.21 25.32
CA ARG A 328 24.23 11.50 25.91
C ARG A 328 25.42 12.12 25.22
N ILE A 329 25.51 13.45 25.32
CA ILE A 329 26.64 14.25 24.87
C ILE A 329 27.20 15.06 26.04
N ARG A 330 28.52 15.20 26.11
CA ARG A 330 29.20 16.07 27.08
C ARG A 330 30.39 16.77 26.44
N TYR A 331 30.83 17.84 27.07
CA TYR A 331 32.09 18.51 26.77
C TYR A 331 33.03 18.36 27.95
N VAL A 332 34.28 17.98 27.69
CA VAL A 332 35.36 17.90 28.67
C VAL A 332 36.32 19.07 28.40
N PRO A 333 36.26 20.18 29.14
CA PRO A 333 37.11 21.34 28.91
C PRO A 333 38.58 21.03 29.26
N ASN A 334 39.51 21.65 28.56
CA ASN A 334 40.91 21.69 28.97
C ASN A 334 41.03 22.42 30.32
N PRO A 335 42.02 22.07 31.16
CA PRO A 335 42.19 22.71 32.46
C PRO A 335 42.24 24.24 32.37
N GLY A 336 41.44 24.91 33.21
CA GLY A 336 41.36 26.37 33.27
C GLY A 336 40.51 27.04 32.18
N TYR A 337 39.87 26.29 31.28
CA TYR A 337 39.06 26.88 30.22
C TYR A 337 37.64 27.24 30.71
N SER A 338 37.26 28.50 30.58
CA SER A 338 35.88 28.98 30.65
C SER A 338 35.49 29.71 29.37
N GLY A 339 34.20 29.68 29.02
CA GLY A 339 33.73 30.22 27.75
C GLY A 339 32.41 29.60 27.31
N GLN A 340 32.06 29.80 26.05
CA GLN A 340 30.88 29.19 25.44
C GLN A 340 31.29 28.34 24.24
N GLU A 341 30.72 27.15 24.14
CA GLU A 341 30.91 26.25 23.01
C GLU A 341 29.58 25.81 22.41
N LYS A 342 29.61 25.35 21.17
CA LYS A 342 28.42 24.98 20.41
C LYS A 342 28.62 23.70 19.62
N ILE A 343 27.52 22.98 19.43
CA ILE A 343 27.37 22.03 18.34
C ILE A 343 26.42 22.60 17.30
N ALA A 344 26.64 22.27 16.03
CA ALA A 344 25.65 22.45 14.96
C ALA A 344 25.09 21.07 14.57
N PHE A 345 23.78 20.95 14.42
CA PHE A 345 23.13 19.67 14.13
C PHE A 345 21.94 19.81 13.19
N VAL A 346 21.57 18.70 12.55
CA VAL A 346 20.28 18.50 11.88
C VAL A 346 19.47 17.44 12.60
N ALA A 347 18.15 17.43 12.43
CA ALA A 347 17.32 16.32 12.90
C ALA A 347 17.59 15.07 12.06
N TRP A 348 17.41 13.92 12.69
CA TRP A 348 17.62 12.60 12.11
C TRP A 348 16.47 11.67 12.47
N ASP A 349 15.79 11.11 11.47
CA ASP A 349 14.62 10.21 11.64
C ASP A 349 14.99 8.73 11.84
N ARG A 350 16.30 8.44 11.87
CA ARG A 350 16.87 7.11 12.09
C ARG A 350 16.55 6.08 11.01
N THR A 351 16.12 6.52 9.82
CA THR A 351 15.90 5.63 8.67
C THR A 351 17.16 5.33 7.85
N ALA A 352 18.29 5.97 8.19
CA ALA A 352 19.62 5.66 7.65
C ALA A 352 20.72 5.85 8.69
N GLY A 353 21.68 4.92 8.73
CA GLY A 353 22.75 4.92 9.72
C GLY A 353 22.34 4.27 11.04
N VAL A 354 23.26 4.29 12.02
CA VAL A 354 23.09 3.66 13.34
C VAL A 354 23.50 4.65 14.43
N ASN A 355 22.96 4.47 15.65
CA ASN A 355 23.31 5.32 16.79
C ASN A 355 24.82 5.24 17.09
N GLY A 356 25.44 6.39 17.33
CA GLY A 356 26.89 6.51 17.47
C GLY A 356 27.65 6.32 16.16
N GLY A 357 27.01 6.13 15.01
CA GLY A 357 27.64 5.98 13.70
C GLY A 357 28.05 7.30 13.06
N ILE A 358 28.75 7.22 11.92
CA ILE A 358 29.10 8.37 11.08
C ILE A 358 28.41 8.21 9.72
N LEU A 359 27.76 9.27 9.24
CA LEU A 359 27.15 9.28 7.91
C LEU A 359 27.25 10.67 7.26
N ALA A 360 27.33 10.70 5.93
CA ALA A 360 27.27 11.95 5.18
C ALA A 360 25.84 12.52 5.18
N THR A 361 25.72 13.81 5.45
CA THR A 361 24.48 14.60 5.49
C THR A 361 24.49 15.72 4.44
N GLY A 362 25.30 15.59 3.38
CA GLY A 362 25.43 16.59 2.31
C GLY A 362 24.16 16.78 1.48
N THR A 363 23.28 15.78 1.46
CA THR A 363 21.93 15.86 0.88
C THR A 363 20.91 15.77 2.02
N ARG A 364 19.95 16.70 2.07
CA ARG A 364 18.97 16.85 3.17
C ARG A 364 17.58 17.16 2.63
N GLY A 365 16.54 16.92 3.44
CA GLY A 365 15.14 17.10 3.06
C GLY A 365 14.60 16.01 2.14
N GLY A 366 13.37 16.18 1.64
CA GLY A 366 12.73 15.23 0.74
C GLY A 366 12.61 13.84 1.37
N SER A 367 13.21 12.83 0.74
CA SER A 367 13.22 11.45 1.21
C SER A 367 14.51 11.00 1.92
N THR A 368 15.35 11.96 2.31
CA THR A 368 16.57 11.68 3.09
C THR A 368 16.23 11.50 4.57
N ALA A 369 17.16 10.92 5.35
CA ALA A 369 16.97 10.72 6.79
C ALA A 369 17.15 12.00 7.65
N PHE A 370 17.40 13.15 7.02
CA PHE A 370 17.93 14.35 7.66
C PHE A 370 17.13 15.59 7.31
N SER A 371 16.84 16.43 8.30
CA SER A 371 16.15 17.70 8.08
C SER A 371 16.92 18.63 7.16
N LEU A 372 16.19 19.43 6.37
CA LEU A 372 16.80 20.45 5.53
C LEU A 372 17.47 21.53 6.39
N ASP A 373 16.73 22.02 7.39
CA ASP A 373 17.21 23.00 8.35
C ASP A 373 18.11 22.37 9.41
N TRP A 374 18.92 23.23 10.02
CA TRP A 374 19.91 22.89 11.04
C TRP A 374 19.84 23.93 12.17
N GLU A 375 20.37 23.59 13.34
CA GLU A 375 20.33 24.42 14.54
C GLU A 375 21.63 24.30 15.36
N TYR A 376 21.88 25.27 16.23
CA TYR A 376 22.93 25.24 17.23
C TYR A 376 22.41 24.88 18.61
N ALA A 377 23.20 24.12 19.36
CA ALA A 377 23.05 24.02 20.81
C ALA A 377 24.27 24.59 21.51
N ALA A 378 24.07 25.53 22.44
CA ALA A 378 25.14 26.20 23.18
C ALA A 378 25.35 25.62 24.58
N LEU A 379 26.61 25.55 25.01
CA LEU A 379 27.07 25.14 26.33
C LEU A 379 27.91 26.26 26.94
N ASP A 380 27.55 26.69 28.15
CA ASP A 380 28.38 27.61 28.92
C ASP A 380 29.28 26.83 29.90
N ILE A 381 30.58 27.15 29.88
CA ILE A 381 31.60 26.66 30.81
C ILE A 381 31.91 27.80 31.78
N LEU A 382 31.42 27.67 33.00
CA LEU A 382 31.43 28.72 34.01
C LEU A 382 32.77 28.80 34.73
N PHE A 383 33.18 30.02 35.07
CA PHE A 383 34.38 30.25 35.87
C PHE A 383 34.18 29.82 37.33
N SER A 384 35.15 29.11 37.90
CA SER A 384 35.20 28.67 39.29
C SER A 384 36.19 29.57 40.06
N GLY A 385 35.73 30.74 40.50
CA GLY A 385 36.49 31.57 41.43
C GLY A 385 35.60 32.51 42.25
N PRO A 386 36.13 33.08 43.35
CA PRO A 386 35.37 34.02 44.16
C PRO A 386 34.98 35.26 43.32
N PRO A 387 33.86 35.93 43.63
CA PRO A 387 33.48 37.14 42.93
C PRO A 387 34.65 38.14 42.94
N LEU A 388 34.95 38.71 41.76
CA LEU A 388 35.91 39.81 41.64
C LEU A 388 35.40 40.94 42.54
N ILE A 389 36.18 41.29 43.57
CA ILE A 389 35.90 42.38 44.53
C ILE A 389 36.26 43.72 43.88
#